data_AF-A0A8T5SB18-F1
#
_entry.id   AF-A0A8T5SB18-F1
#
_cell.length_a   1.000
_cell.length_b   1.000
_cell.length_c   1.000
_cell.angle_alpha   90.00
_cell.angle_beta   90.00
_cell.angle_gamma   90.00
#
_symmetry.space_group_name_H-M   'P 1'
#
loop_
_entity.id
_entity.type
_entity.pdbx_description
1 polymer ?
#
loop_
_entity_poly.entity_id
_entity_poly.type
_entity_poly.pdbx_seq_one_letter_code
_entity_poly.pdbx_strand_id
1 'polypeptide(L)'
;MEPIQKIEEEAEVIADVKRSQIYEFCREVGKETLEEVCPALLNLALDSERGMLKNQLGNVIFHLQKNERINTVIGLQKLIDAGLIVNPEGLFKILEESDEDAKALAKKIKGVL
;
A
#
# COMPACT_ATOMS: atom_id res chain seq x y z
N MET A 1 17.05 2.87 -31.45
CA MET A 1 16.20 1.97 -30.66
C MET A 1 16.42 2.31 -29.21
N GLU A 2 15.62 3.22 -28.65
CA GLU A 2 15.58 3.48 -27.21
C GLU A 2 14.11 3.69 -26.81
N PRO A 3 13.37 2.61 -26.50
CA PRO A 3 12.01 2.73 -25.97
C PRO A 3 11.96 2.68 -24.43
N ILE A 4 13.11 2.56 -23.75
CA ILE A 4 13.16 2.25 -22.30
C ILE A 4 12.85 3.50 -21.44
N GLN A 5 13.08 4.71 -21.93
CA GLN A 5 12.86 5.94 -21.16
C GLN A 5 11.38 6.34 -21.01
N LYS A 6 10.45 5.73 -21.75
CA LYS A 6 9.02 6.09 -21.69
C LYS A 6 8.19 5.27 -20.71
N ILE A 7 8.73 4.17 -20.18
CA ILE A 7 7.99 3.31 -19.22
C ILE A 7 8.22 3.78 -17.78
N GLU A 8 9.28 4.56 -17.51
CA GLU A 8 9.53 5.16 -16.20
C GLU A 8 8.57 6.31 -15.85
N GLU A 9 7.84 6.86 -16.83
CA GLU A 9 6.91 8.00 -16.64
C GLU A 9 5.45 7.57 -16.36
N GLU A 10 5.03 6.34 -16.65
CA GLU A 10 3.64 5.89 -16.35
C GLU A 10 3.48 5.32 -14.94
N ALA A 11 4.59 5.10 -14.22
CA ALA A 11 4.61 4.89 -12.78
C ALA A 11 4.73 6.21 -12.01
N GLU A 12 4.12 7.29 -12.55
CA GLU A 12 3.95 8.60 -11.92
C GLU A 12 3.15 8.45 -10.62
N VAL A 13 3.90 8.10 -9.58
CA VAL A 13 3.99 8.84 -8.32
C VAL A 13 2.65 9.42 -7.90
N ILE A 14 1.99 8.75 -6.95
CA ILE A 14 1.13 9.44 -5.99
C ILE A 14 1.90 10.70 -5.58
N ALA A 15 1.50 11.86 -6.12
CA ALA A 15 2.23 13.10 -5.89
C ALA A 15 2.48 13.24 -4.39
N ASP A 16 3.67 13.66 -3.95
CA ASP A 16 4.06 13.58 -2.52
C ASP A 16 3.02 14.20 -1.56
N VAL A 17 2.23 15.16 -2.05
CA VAL A 17 1.06 15.75 -1.38
C VAL A 17 -0.05 14.72 -1.12
N LYS A 18 -0.44 13.93 -2.14
CA LYS A 18 -1.43 12.85 -2.03
C LYS A 18 -0.92 11.74 -1.11
N ARG A 19 0.37 11.41 -1.15
CA ARG A 19 0.97 10.38 -0.29
C ARG A 19 0.93 10.80 1.18
N SER A 20 1.27 12.06 1.47
CA SER A 20 1.17 12.61 2.83
C SER A 20 -0.25 12.52 3.38
N GLN A 21 -1.27 12.83 2.57
CA GLN A 21 -2.67 12.71 2.98
C GLN A 21 -3.08 11.26 3.25
N ILE A 22 -2.70 10.34 2.36
CA ILE A 22 -2.94 8.90 2.56
C ILE A 22 -2.31 8.41 3.87
N TYR A 23 -1.11 8.88 4.19
CA TYR A 23 -0.41 8.49 5.41
C TYR A 23 -1.09 9.02 6.68
N GLU A 24 -1.67 10.22 6.63
CA GLU A 24 -2.49 10.73 7.74
C GLU A 24 -3.76 9.89 7.92
N PHE A 25 -4.43 9.48 6.84
CA PHE A 25 -5.59 8.59 6.94
C PHE A 25 -5.26 7.26 7.63
N CYS A 26 -4.08 6.69 7.35
CA CYS A 26 -3.64 5.46 8.01
C CYS A 26 -3.44 5.60 9.53
N ARG A 27 -3.25 6.81 10.07
CA ARG A 27 -3.07 7.03 11.52
C ARG A 27 -4.36 6.91 12.31
N GLU A 28 -5.50 7.04 11.63
CA GLU A 28 -6.83 6.96 12.24
C GLU A 28 -7.33 5.52 12.34
N VAL A 29 -6.61 4.56 11.75
CA VAL A 29 -7.00 3.15 11.68
C VAL A 29 -6.73 2.45 13.01
N GLY A 30 -7.75 1.77 13.54
CA GLY A 30 -7.68 1.02 14.78
C GLY A 30 -6.69 -0.16 14.73
N LYS A 31 -6.22 -0.59 15.91
CA LYS A 31 -5.28 -1.71 16.03
C LYS A 31 -5.86 -3.03 15.50
N GLU A 32 -7.14 -3.29 15.76
CA GLU A 32 -7.82 -4.50 15.29
C GLU A 32 -7.83 -4.57 13.76
N THR A 33 -8.18 -3.47 13.11
CA THR A 33 -8.11 -3.32 11.65
C THR A 33 -6.70 -3.56 11.12
N LEU A 34 -5.67 -3.00 11.76
CA LEU A 34 -4.27 -3.22 11.36
C LEU A 34 -3.86 -4.69 11.42
N GLU A 35 -4.31 -5.43 12.44
CA GLU A 35 -4.02 -6.85 12.60
C GLU A 35 -4.71 -7.70 11.52
N GLU A 36 -5.85 -7.25 10.98
CA GLU A 36 -6.58 -7.91 9.89
C GLU A 36 -6.01 -7.55 8.51
N VAL A 37 -5.92 -6.25 8.19
CA VAL A 37 -5.66 -5.79 6.83
C VAL A 37 -4.19 -5.88 6.45
N CYS A 38 -3.25 -5.63 7.38
CA CYS A 38 -1.82 -5.64 7.03
C CYS A 38 -1.35 -7.01 6.52
N PRO A 39 -1.70 -8.16 7.12
CA PRO A 39 -1.38 -9.47 6.55
C PRO A 39 -1.96 -9.71 5.16
N ALA A 40 -3.22 -9.30 4.93
CA ALA A 40 -3.87 -9.45 3.63
C ALA A 40 -3.18 -8.61 2.55
N LEU A 41 -2.86 -7.35 2.86
CA LEU A 41 -2.15 -6.44 1.96
C LEU A 41 -0.71 -6.88 1.70
N LEU A 42 -0.05 -7.47 2.70
CA LEU A 42 1.26 -8.07 2.53
C LEU A 42 1.21 -9.24 1.54
N ASN A 43 0.23 -10.14 1.68
CA ASN A 43 0.07 -11.25 0.75
C ASN A 43 -0.22 -10.74 -0.67
N LEU A 44 -1.10 -9.74 -0.80
CA LEU A 44 -1.35 -9.08 -2.08
C LEU A 44 -0.07 -8.53 -2.72
N ALA A 45 0.79 -7.90 -1.92
CA ALA A 45 2.06 -7.36 -2.39
C ALA A 45 3.03 -8.47 -2.84
N LEU A 46 3.11 -9.56 -2.08
CA LEU A 46 3.98 -10.72 -2.37
C LEU A 46 3.49 -11.54 -3.58
N ASP A 47 2.19 -11.61 -3.80
CA ASP A 47 1.56 -12.34 -4.91
C ASP A 47 1.66 -11.61 -6.25
N SER A 48 2.08 -10.33 -6.26
CA SER A 48 2.35 -9.63 -7.52
C SER A 48 3.54 -10.29 -8.23
N GLU A 49 3.30 -10.88 -9.41
CA GLU A 49 4.34 -11.57 -10.17
C GLU A 49 5.53 -10.64 -10.47
N ARG A 50 6.62 -10.85 -9.72
CA ARG A 50 8.02 -10.62 -10.10
C ARG A 50 8.30 -9.36 -10.94
N GLY A 51 8.52 -8.21 -10.28
CA GLY A 51 9.29 -7.13 -10.89
C GLY A 51 9.24 -5.82 -10.13
N MET A 52 8.03 -5.25 -9.97
CA MET A 52 7.85 -3.88 -9.50
C MET A 52 8.18 -3.67 -8.02
N LEU A 53 7.96 -4.68 -7.17
CA LEU A 53 8.25 -4.60 -5.74
C LEU A 53 9.73 -4.86 -5.37
N LYS A 54 10.60 -5.21 -6.33
CA LYS A 54 12.05 -5.40 -6.09
C LYS A 54 12.82 -4.07 -5.92
N ASN A 55 12.13 -3.02 -5.50
CA ASN A 55 12.67 -1.68 -5.31
C ASN A 55 12.81 -1.36 -3.81
N GLN A 56 13.05 -0.08 -3.48
CA GLN A 56 13.21 0.38 -2.09
C GLN A 56 12.01 0.02 -1.19
N LEU A 57 10.78 -0.02 -1.73
CA LEU A 57 9.58 -0.33 -0.96
C LEU A 57 9.55 -1.79 -0.51
N GLY A 58 9.97 -2.73 -1.37
CA GLY A 58 10.13 -4.13 -1.00
C GLY A 58 11.16 -4.34 0.12
N ASN A 59 12.28 -3.62 0.06
CA ASN A 59 13.27 -3.66 1.15
C ASN A 59 12.69 -3.15 2.47
N VAL A 60 11.92 -2.05 2.43
CA VAL A 60 11.26 -1.51 3.63
C VAL A 60 10.24 -2.52 4.19
N ILE A 61 9.40 -3.12 3.36
CA ILE A 61 8.42 -4.13 3.78
C ILE A 61 9.13 -5.33 4.41
N PHE A 62 10.21 -5.83 3.79
CA PHE A 62 11.02 -6.91 4.34
C PHE A 62 11.57 -6.56 5.74
N HIS A 63 12.10 -5.34 5.92
CA HIS A 63 12.58 -4.88 7.22
C HIS A 63 11.44 -4.75 8.25
N LEU A 64 10.25 -4.33 7.84
CA LEU A 64 9.09 -4.23 8.73
C LEU A 64 8.63 -5.61 9.17
N GLN A 65 8.58 -6.60 8.27
CA GLN A 65 8.29 -7.99 8.62
C GLN A 65 9.34 -8.55 9.60
N LYS A 66 10.63 -8.39 9.28
CA LYS A 66 11.72 -8.89 10.12
C LYS A 66 11.69 -8.34 11.56
N ASN A 67 11.19 -7.11 11.73
CA ASN A 67 11.10 -6.46 13.03
C ASN A 67 9.70 -6.54 13.66
N GLU A 68 8.78 -7.36 13.12
CA GLU A 68 7.40 -7.51 13.61
C GLU A 68 6.59 -6.19 13.62
N ARG A 69 6.96 -5.26 12.73
CA ARG A 69 6.32 -3.93 12.61
C ARG A 69 5.32 -3.84 11.47
N ILE A 70 5.00 -4.96 10.83
CA ILE A 70 4.13 -4.99 9.65
C ILE A 70 2.67 -4.63 9.99
N ASN A 71 2.19 -5.01 11.17
CA ASN A 71 0.83 -4.69 11.66
C ASN A 71 0.78 -3.36 12.43
N THR A 72 1.62 -2.40 12.04
CA THR A 72 1.63 -1.05 12.63
C THR A 72 1.14 -0.04 11.60
N VAL A 73 0.81 1.18 12.03
CA VAL A 73 0.45 2.28 11.11
C VAL A 73 1.52 2.49 10.03
N ILE A 74 2.81 2.40 10.38
CA ILE A 74 3.91 2.52 9.41
C ILE A 74 3.89 1.34 8.43
N GLY A 75 3.59 0.14 8.94
CA GLY A 75 3.39 -1.05 8.10
C GLY A 75 2.26 -0.86 7.10
N LEU A 76 1.10 -0.42 7.58
CA LEU A 76 -0.06 -0.11 6.74
C LEU A 76 0.30 0.92 5.66
N GLN A 77 0.92 2.04 6.02
CA GLN A 77 1.35 3.07 5.05
C GLN A 77 2.17 2.50 3.89
N LYS A 78 3.14 1.63 4.19
CA LYS A 78 4.01 1.01 3.17
C LYS A 78 3.29 -0.07 2.36
N LEU A 79 2.36 -0.78 2.96
CA LEU A 79 1.54 -1.76 2.28
C LEU A 79 0.48 -1.12 1.37
N ILE A 80 -0.11 0.01 1.76
CA ILE A 80 -0.99 0.80 0.90
C ILE A 80 -0.20 1.31 -0.31
N ASP A 81 0.99 1.91 -0.09
CA ASP A 81 1.85 2.34 -1.19
C ASP A 81 2.17 1.18 -2.14
N ALA A 82 2.50 0.01 -1.59
CA ALA A 82 2.83 -1.16 -2.41
C ALA A 82 1.62 -1.66 -3.19
N GLY A 83 0.47 -1.79 -2.52
CA GLY A 83 -0.79 -2.19 -3.14
C GLY A 83 -1.21 -1.26 -4.27
N LEU A 84 -1.09 0.06 -4.09
CA LEU A 84 -1.40 1.05 -5.13
C LEU A 84 -0.46 0.96 -6.35
N ILE A 85 0.74 0.40 -6.19
CA ILE A 85 1.67 0.21 -7.31
C ILE A 85 1.43 -1.13 -8.00
N VAL A 86 1.23 -2.20 -7.23
CA VAL A 86 1.26 -3.57 -7.78
C VAL A 86 -0.11 -4.16 -8.06
N ASN A 87 -1.13 -3.80 -7.28
CA ASN A 87 -2.50 -4.28 -7.47
C ASN A 87 -3.53 -3.37 -6.77
N PRO A 88 -3.87 -2.20 -7.36
CA PRO A 88 -4.82 -1.26 -6.76
C PRO A 88 -6.22 -1.87 -6.54
N GLU A 89 -6.69 -2.68 -7.48
CA GLU A 89 -8.00 -3.33 -7.38
C GLU A 89 -8.05 -4.29 -6.19
N GLY A 90 -7.03 -5.13 -6.04
CA GLY A 90 -6.93 -6.06 -4.91
C GLY A 90 -6.76 -5.33 -3.57
N LEU A 91 -6.03 -4.22 -3.54
CA LEU A 91 -5.91 -3.36 -2.36
C LEU A 91 -7.29 -2.86 -1.91
N PHE A 92 -8.04 -2.24 -2.83
CA PHE A 92 -9.34 -1.70 -2.47
C PHE A 92 -10.33 -2.80 -2.12
N LYS A 93 -10.28 -3.94 -2.80
CA LYS A 93 -11.10 -5.09 -2.45
C LYS A 93 -10.86 -5.53 -1.00
N ILE A 94 -9.60 -5.69 -0.60
CA ILE A 94 -9.24 -6.05 0.78
C ILE A 94 -9.82 -5.04 1.77
N LEU A 95 -9.63 -3.75 1.53
CA LEU A 95 -10.12 -2.71 2.44
C LEU A 95 -11.66 -2.63 2.49
N GLU A 96 -12.34 -2.85 1.36
CA GLU A 96 -13.80 -2.75 1.26
C GLU A 96 -14.54 -3.97 1.81
N GLU A 97 -13.89 -5.13 1.85
CA GLU A 97 -14.41 -6.38 2.42
C GLU A 97 -14.12 -6.56 3.92
N SER A 98 -13.24 -5.72 4.48
CA SER A 98 -12.87 -5.71 5.91
C SER A 98 -13.84 -4.90 6.78
N ASP A 99 -13.41 -4.54 7.99
CA ASP A 99 -14.19 -3.73 8.94
C ASP A 99 -14.50 -2.30 8.47
N GLU A 100 -15.27 -1.56 9.27
CA GLU A 100 -15.72 -0.20 8.94
C GLU A 100 -14.57 0.82 8.87
N ASP A 101 -13.51 0.63 9.66
CA ASP A 101 -12.31 1.49 9.63
C ASP A 101 -11.56 1.31 8.31
N ALA A 102 -11.40 0.07 7.85
CA ALA A 102 -10.80 -0.25 6.56
C ALA A 102 -11.63 0.30 5.38
N LYS A 103 -12.96 0.17 5.43
CA LYS A 103 -13.86 0.77 4.41
C LYS A 103 -13.76 2.28 4.38
N ALA A 104 -13.73 2.92 5.56
CA ALA A 104 -13.56 4.37 5.66
C ALA A 104 -12.20 4.80 5.08
N LEU A 105 -11.13 4.04 5.34
CA LEU A 105 -9.82 4.26 4.76
C LEU A 105 -9.86 4.16 3.22
N ALA A 106 -10.47 3.11 2.67
CA ALA A 106 -10.62 2.94 1.22
C ALA A 106 -11.31 4.16 0.59
N LYS A 107 -12.42 4.61 1.19
CA LYS A 107 -13.17 5.79 0.72
C LYS A 107 -12.32 7.06 0.75
N LYS A 108 -11.54 7.28 1.82
CA LYS A 108 -10.64 8.44 1.94
C LYS A 108 -9.53 8.41 0.89
N ILE A 109 -8.88 7.26 0.68
CA ILE A 109 -7.83 7.08 -0.33
C ILE A 109 -8.38 7.32 -1.73
N LYS A 110 -9.52 6.70 -2.10
CA LYS A 110 -10.18 6.91 -3.40
C LYS A 110 -10.57 8.38 -3.65
N GLY A 111 -10.85 9.15 -2.61
CA GLY A 111 -11.18 10.58 -2.74
C GLY A 111 -9.99 11.49 -3.02
N VAL A 112 -8.75 11.00 -2.85
CA VAL A 112 -7.51 11.77 -3.03
C VAL A 112 -6.73 11.36 -4.28
N LEU A 113 -6.90 10.12 -4.74
CA LEU A 113 -6.35 9.64 -6.01
C LEU A 113 -7.04 10.32 -7.19
#